data_AF-A0A2Z5WXS8-F1
#
_entry.id   AF-A0A2Z5WXS8-F1
#
_cell.length_a   1.000
_cell.length_b   1.000
_cell.length_c   1.000
_cell.angle_alpha   90.00
_cell.angle_beta   90.00
_cell.angle_gamma   90.00
#
_symmetry.space_group_name_H-M   'P 1'
#
loop_
_entity.id
_entity.type
_entity.pdbx_description
1 polymer ?
#
loop_
_entity_poly.entity_id
_entity_poly.type
_entity_poly.pdbx_seq_one_letter_code
_entity_poly.pdbx_strand_id
1 'polypeptide(L)'
;MIEAFRTEIIEATKMRVELLRLKPILVAALGSVGLGIGNSNQQPQTILSLRLLLCLIPFVCVYVDLLCNHLQIRVLNISQFFQTYKTQNSASDETDKKILLIQEYEIYCENNRDKNIFILEDFVLSGSTILLSLILTCIGLFPLFNDPILPLFNNLTNDQAFLYKVFLVILLAFGILFILLASLTSFFQKVFKNQHVVLKVLEILTFFVVLFLLLNNLKKFEEIAFLISGILGIMLSYCSQMVFKSKKEALKSHHRFILL
;
A
#
# COMPACT_ATOMS: atom_id res chain seq x y z
N MET A 1 6.40 -5.34 33.96
CA MET A 1 5.85 -4.33 33.02
C MET A 1 6.87 -3.88 31.99
N ILE A 2 8.09 -3.47 32.38
CA ILE A 2 9.21 -3.33 31.42
C ILE A 2 9.34 -4.61 30.58
N GLU A 3 9.14 -5.77 31.21
CA GLU A 3 9.06 -7.06 30.52
C GLU A 3 7.91 -7.17 29.51
N ALA A 4 6.71 -6.64 29.80
CA ALA A 4 5.57 -6.70 28.88
C ALA A 4 5.84 -5.88 27.61
N PHE A 5 6.33 -4.65 27.76
CA PHE A 5 6.73 -3.84 26.62
C PHE A 5 7.95 -4.40 25.87
N ARG A 6 8.90 -4.99 26.60
CA ARG A 6 10.03 -5.70 25.99
C ARG A 6 9.53 -6.87 25.15
N THR A 7 8.56 -7.62 25.65
CA THR A 7 7.90 -8.69 24.89
C THR A 7 7.21 -8.14 23.65
N GLU A 8 6.47 -7.03 23.75
CA GLU A 8 5.83 -6.40 22.60
C GLU A 8 6.85 -5.93 21.53
N ILE A 9 7.98 -5.34 21.94
CA ILE A 9 9.06 -4.96 21.02
C ILE A 9 9.66 -6.20 20.34
N ILE A 10 9.90 -7.27 21.10
CA ILE A 10 10.43 -8.54 20.59
C ILE A 10 9.45 -9.14 19.58
N GLU A 11 8.15 -9.16 19.91
CA GLU A 11 7.09 -9.68 19.06
C GLU A 11 6.95 -8.87 17.76
N ALA A 12 6.92 -7.54 17.85
CA ALA A 12 6.89 -6.66 16.68
C ALA A 12 8.13 -6.85 15.78
N THR A 13 9.30 -7.03 16.39
CA THR A 13 10.54 -7.30 15.65
C THR A 13 10.52 -8.68 14.99
N LYS A 14 10.00 -9.69 15.68
CA LYS A 14 9.82 -11.03 15.13
C LYS A 14 8.87 -11.02 13.93
N MET A 15 7.71 -10.37 14.06
CA MET A 15 6.75 -10.21 12.95
C MET A 15 7.38 -9.51 11.75
N ARG A 16 8.21 -8.48 11.97
CA ARG A 16 8.93 -7.80 10.89
C ARG A 16 9.88 -8.74 10.15
N VAL A 17 10.65 -9.57 10.87
CA VAL A 17 11.56 -10.55 10.26
C VAL A 17 10.78 -11.59 9.45
N GLU A 18 9.65 -12.05 9.97
CA GLU A 18 8.76 -12.99 9.27
C GLU A 18 8.20 -12.37 7.98
N LEU A 19 7.72 -11.13 8.02
CA LEU A 19 7.24 -10.41 6.83
C LEU A 19 8.34 -10.22 5.78
N LEU A 20 9.56 -9.86 6.20
CA LEU A 20 10.69 -9.72 5.28
C LEU A 20 11.08 -11.04 4.62
N ARG A 21 10.92 -12.17 5.33
CA ARG A 21 11.10 -13.52 4.76
C ARG A 21 9.97 -13.91 3.81
N LEU A 22 8.74 -13.47 4.10
CA LEU A 22 7.59 -13.71 3.22
C LEU A 22 7.66 -12.93 1.92
N LYS A 23 8.28 -11.75 1.88
CA LYS A 23 8.43 -10.95 0.66
C LYS A 23 9.00 -11.75 -0.53
N PRO A 24 10.20 -12.36 -0.46
CA PRO A 24 10.73 -13.14 -1.58
C PRO A 24 9.88 -14.39 -1.89
N ILE A 25 9.23 -15.00 -0.89
CA ILE A 25 8.35 -16.16 -1.10
C ILE A 25 7.11 -15.74 -1.92
N LEU A 26 6.48 -14.63 -1.59
CA LEU A 26 5.34 -14.08 -2.32
C LEU A 26 5.73 -13.70 -3.75
N VAL A 27 6.89 -13.04 -3.92
CA VAL A 27 7.40 -12.67 -5.25
C VAL A 27 7.71 -13.91 -6.09
N ALA A 28 8.34 -14.93 -5.50
CA ALA A 28 8.62 -16.19 -6.19
C ALA A 28 7.34 -16.95 -6.55
N ALA A 29 6.36 -16.99 -5.65
CA ALA A 29 5.07 -17.61 -5.91
C ALA A 29 4.32 -16.92 -7.06
N LEU A 30 4.19 -15.59 -7.01
CA LEU A 30 3.56 -14.81 -8.09
C LEU A 30 4.36 -14.88 -9.39
N GLY A 31 5.69 -14.89 -9.32
CA GLY A 31 6.56 -15.08 -10.47
C GLY A 31 6.40 -16.46 -11.11
N SER A 32 6.37 -17.53 -10.31
CA SER A 32 6.19 -18.91 -10.76
C SER A 32 4.83 -19.09 -11.45
N VAL A 33 3.77 -18.61 -10.81
CA VAL A 33 2.42 -18.66 -11.40
C VAL A 33 2.38 -17.79 -12.65
N GLY A 34 2.91 -16.58 -12.63
CA GLY A 34 2.88 -15.65 -13.77
C GLY A 34 3.73 -16.08 -14.96
N LEU A 35 4.78 -16.89 -14.74
CA LEU A 35 5.58 -17.52 -15.80
C LEU A 35 4.96 -18.82 -16.33
N GLY A 36 3.87 -19.30 -15.72
CA GLY A 36 3.20 -20.55 -16.13
C GLY A 36 3.98 -21.81 -15.76
N ILE A 37 4.88 -21.74 -14.77
CA ILE A 37 5.64 -22.90 -14.28
C ILE A 37 4.67 -23.81 -13.51
N GLY A 38 4.06 -24.77 -14.20
CA GLY A 38 3.17 -25.78 -13.58
C GLY A 38 2.05 -26.32 -14.46
N ASN A 39 1.67 -25.65 -15.53
CA ASN A 39 0.58 -26.09 -16.42
C ASN A 39 1.12 -26.72 -17.70
N SER A 40 1.50 -27.99 -17.64
CA SER A 40 1.97 -28.74 -18.82
C SER A 40 0.84 -29.39 -19.64
N ASN A 41 -0.37 -29.58 -19.09
CA ASN A 41 -1.36 -30.48 -19.71
C ASN A 41 -2.83 -30.00 -19.77
N GLN A 42 -3.17 -28.79 -19.33
CA GLN A 42 -4.59 -28.37 -19.24
C GLN A 42 -4.81 -26.99 -19.83
N GLN A 43 -5.54 -26.97 -20.96
CA GLN A 43 -6.17 -25.85 -21.68
C GLN A 43 -5.38 -24.54 -21.84
N PRO A 44 -5.48 -23.83 -22.98
CA PRO A 44 -4.87 -22.53 -23.13
C PRO A 44 -5.57 -21.53 -22.18
N GLN A 45 -5.12 -21.45 -20.93
CA GLN A 45 -5.41 -20.32 -20.09
C GLN A 45 -4.89 -19.08 -20.82
N THR A 46 -5.72 -18.05 -20.91
CA THR A 46 -5.43 -16.82 -21.63
C THR A 46 -4.11 -16.24 -21.14
N ILE A 47 -3.09 -16.21 -22.00
CA ILE A 47 -1.73 -15.69 -21.74
C ILE A 47 -1.75 -14.31 -21.05
N LEU A 48 -2.81 -13.53 -21.27
CA LEU A 48 -3.08 -12.24 -20.65
C LEU A 48 -3.14 -12.30 -19.09
N SER A 49 -3.76 -13.34 -18.51
CA SER A 49 -3.94 -13.45 -17.05
C SER A 49 -2.62 -13.71 -16.33
N LEU A 50 -1.72 -14.48 -16.96
CA LEU A 50 -0.38 -14.79 -16.45
C LEU A 50 0.50 -13.53 -16.39
N ARG A 51 0.45 -12.69 -17.43
CA ARG A 51 1.24 -11.45 -17.50
C ARG A 51 0.75 -10.37 -16.54
N LEU A 52 -0.57 -10.28 -16.33
CA LEU A 52 -1.16 -9.40 -15.33
C LEU A 52 -0.68 -9.74 -13.92
N LEU A 53 -0.50 -11.03 -13.62
CA LEU A 53 0.00 -11.47 -12.32
C LEU A 53 1.43 -10.99 -12.07
N LEU A 54 2.29 -10.99 -13.09
CA LEU A 54 3.65 -10.48 -12.96
C LEU A 54 3.67 -8.96 -12.69
N CYS A 55 2.71 -8.21 -13.24
CA CYS A 55 2.57 -6.78 -12.96
C CYS A 55 2.15 -6.49 -11.51
N LEU A 56 1.63 -7.48 -10.77
CA LEU A 56 1.23 -7.35 -9.37
C LEU A 56 2.43 -7.41 -8.39
N ILE A 57 3.55 -7.99 -8.81
CA ILE A 57 4.77 -8.15 -8.02
C ILE A 57 5.24 -6.84 -7.35
N PRO A 58 5.40 -5.71 -8.06
CA PRO A 58 5.81 -4.45 -7.44
C PRO A 58 4.84 -3.96 -6.36
N PHE A 59 3.53 -4.15 -6.55
CA PHE A 59 2.52 -3.74 -5.57
C PHE A 59 2.60 -4.57 -4.29
N VAL A 60 2.79 -5.88 -4.42
CA VAL A 60 3.00 -6.77 -3.26
C VAL A 60 4.28 -6.41 -2.52
N CYS A 61 5.35 -6.08 -3.24
CA CYS A 61 6.60 -5.62 -2.63
C CYS A 61 6.38 -4.34 -1.81
N VAL A 62 5.72 -3.33 -2.39
CA VAL A 62 5.40 -2.07 -1.71
C VAL A 62 4.55 -2.32 -0.48
N TYR A 63 3.52 -3.17 -0.59
CA TYR A 63 2.65 -3.52 0.53
C TYR A 63 3.42 -4.11 1.71
N VAL A 64 4.27 -5.11 1.47
CA VAL A 64 5.07 -5.75 2.53
C VAL A 64 6.07 -4.76 3.16
N ASP A 65 6.71 -3.91 2.36
CA ASP A 65 7.65 -2.90 2.87
C ASP A 65 6.95 -1.89 3.79
N LEU A 66 5.74 -1.49 3.42
CA LEU A 66 4.97 -0.51 4.16
C LEU A 66 4.35 -1.11 5.44
N LEU A 67 4.02 -2.40 5.45
CA LEU A 67 3.69 -3.14 6.68
C LEU A 67 4.91 -3.27 7.60
N CYS A 68 6.11 -3.51 7.05
CA CYS A 68 7.34 -3.52 7.84
C CYS A 68 7.65 -2.15 8.46
N ASN A 69 7.44 -1.07 7.70
CA ASN A 69 7.62 0.30 8.19
C ASN A 69 6.65 0.62 9.32
N HIS A 70 5.40 0.15 9.23
CA HIS A 70 4.41 0.28 10.29
C HIS A 70 4.87 -0.35 11.61
N LEU A 71 5.29 -1.62 11.58
CA LEU A 71 5.84 -2.29 12.76
C LEU A 71 7.06 -1.55 13.34
N GLN A 72 7.90 -0.99 12.47
CA GLN A 72 9.04 -0.19 12.90
C GLN A 72 8.64 1.12 13.60
N ILE A 73 7.60 1.80 13.14
CA ILE A 73 7.09 3.01 13.80
C ILE A 73 6.57 2.68 15.20
N ARG A 74 5.83 1.57 15.36
CA ARG A 74 5.34 1.13 16.68
C ARG A 74 6.49 0.90 17.67
N VAL A 75 7.54 0.18 17.26
CA VAL A 75 8.73 -0.03 18.10
C VAL A 75 9.42 1.29 18.47
N LEU A 76 9.53 2.23 17.53
CA LEU A 76 10.11 3.55 17.79
C LEU A 76 9.28 4.36 18.79
N ASN A 77 7.95 4.34 18.67
CA ASN A 77 7.05 5.04 19.59
C ASN A 77 7.16 4.52 21.03
N ILE A 78 7.17 3.19 21.21
CA ILE A 78 7.36 2.55 22.51
C ILE A 78 8.74 2.94 23.08
N SER A 79 9.79 2.87 22.25
CA SER A 79 11.15 3.22 22.68
C SER A 79 11.27 4.69 23.12
N GLN A 80 10.60 5.60 22.41
CA GLN A 80 10.61 7.03 22.73
C GLN A 80 9.85 7.34 24.02
N PHE A 81 8.72 6.66 24.25
CA PHE A 81 7.99 6.77 25.51
C PHE A 81 8.90 6.39 26.70
N PHE A 82 9.63 5.28 26.61
CA PHE A 82 10.55 4.85 27.69
C PHE A 82 11.67 5.83 27.96
N GLN A 83 12.24 6.45 26.92
CA GLN A 83 13.29 7.46 27.07
C GLN A 83 12.76 8.70 27.80
N THR A 84 11.54 9.11 27.47
CA THR A 84 10.87 10.25 28.11
C THR A 84 10.55 9.94 29.57
N TYR A 85 9.97 8.76 29.84
CA TYR A 85 9.60 8.31 31.18
C TYR A 85 10.80 8.15 32.12
N LYS A 86 11.90 7.54 31.64
CA LYS A 86 13.13 7.35 32.45
C LYS A 86 13.70 8.67 32.95
N THR A 87 13.56 9.73 32.16
CA THR A 87 14.08 11.07 32.49
C THR A 87 13.25 11.75 33.59
N GLN A 88 11.95 11.48 33.67
CA GLN A 88 11.03 12.15 34.61
C GLN A 88 10.95 11.48 35.99
N ASN A 89 11.08 10.15 36.07
CA ASN A 89 10.63 9.38 37.25
C ASN A 89 11.73 8.74 38.13
N SER A 90 12.89 9.39 38.26
CA SER A 90 14.05 8.85 39.00
C SER A 90 13.92 8.79 40.54
N ALA A 91 12.78 9.14 41.17
CA ALA A 91 12.76 9.41 42.62
C ALA A 91 11.53 8.93 43.45
N SER A 92 10.81 7.86 43.10
CA SER A 92 9.62 7.46 43.90
C SER A 92 9.25 5.98 43.90
N ASP A 93 8.47 5.60 44.92
CA ASP A 93 8.06 4.26 45.38
C ASP A 93 7.46 3.34 44.30
N GLU A 94 7.58 2.01 44.50
CA GLU A 94 7.66 1.03 43.39
C GLU A 94 6.30 0.39 42.96
N THR A 95 5.28 0.42 43.81
CA THR A 95 4.07 -0.42 43.61
C THR A 95 2.92 0.32 42.91
N ASP A 96 2.63 1.57 43.27
CA ASP A 96 1.55 2.38 42.65
C ASP A 96 1.90 2.89 41.24
N LYS A 97 3.19 2.89 40.89
CA LYS A 97 3.69 3.29 39.57
C LYS A 97 3.13 2.46 38.42
N LYS A 98 2.64 1.24 38.67
CA LYS A 98 2.26 0.33 37.59
C LYS A 98 1.01 0.78 36.84
N ILE A 99 -0.02 1.21 37.56
CA ILE A 99 -1.28 1.62 36.93
C ILE A 99 -1.09 2.98 36.25
N LEU A 100 -0.35 3.90 36.90
CA LEU A 100 -0.04 5.22 36.37
C LEU A 100 0.75 5.16 35.07
N LEU A 101 1.75 4.27 34.95
CA LEU A 101 2.56 4.19 33.73
C LEU A 101 1.75 3.72 32.52
N ILE A 102 0.78 2.81 32.69
CA ILE A 102 -0.11 2.39 31.59
C ILE A 102 -0.99 3.56 31.15
N GLN A 103 -1.58 4.30 32.10
CA GLN A 103 -2.38 5.48 31.79
C GLN A 103 -1.55 6.58 31.12
N GLU A 104 -0.33 6.84 31.60
CA GLU A 104 0.59 7.79 30.98
C GLU A 104 0.99 7.35 29.56
N TYR A 105 1.16 6.05 29.34
CA TYR A 105 1.42 5.50 28.01
C TYR A 105 0.21 5.66 27.08
N GLU A 106 -1.00 5.39 27.54
CA GLU A 106 -2.23 5.58 26.77
C GLU A 106 -2.43 7.04 26.40
N ILE A 107 -2.27 7.96 27.35
CA ILE A 107 -2.33 9.40 27.13
C ILE A 107 -1.23 9.85 26.16
N TYR A 108 -0.01 9.30 26.28
CA TYR A 108 1.07 9.56 25.33
C TYR A 108 0.72 9.06 23.93
N CYS A 109 0.08 7.89 23.82
CA CYS A 109 -0.37 7.34 22.55
C CYS A 109 -1.48 8.20 21.93
N GLU A 110 -2.50 8.60 22.69
CA GLU A 110 -3.59 9.48 22.25
C GLU A 110 -3.05 10.83 21.75
N ASN A 111 -2.19 11.48 22.53
CA ASN A 111 -1.58 12.75 22.15
C ASN A 111 -0.71 12.64 20.88
N ASN A 112 -0.13 11.48 20.60
CA ASN A 112 0.62 11.23 19.37
C ASN A 112 -0.27 10.74 18.22
N ARG A 113 -1.43 10.16 18.51
CA ARG A 113 -2.48 9.81 17.55
C ARG A 113 -3.03 11.05 16.87
N ASP A 114 -3.30 12.08 17.67
CA ASP A 114 -3.78 13.38 17.18
C ASP A 114 -2.75 14.14 16.34
N LYS A 115 -1.46 13.82 16.48
CA LYS A 115 -0.36 14.41 15.68
C LYS A 115 -0.19 13.77 14.30
N ASN A 116 -1.20 13.07 13.79
CA ASN A 116 -1.18 12.39 12.48
C ASN A 116 -0.08 11.33 12.31
N ILE A 117 0.57 10.88 13.39
CA ILE A 117 1.66 9.90 13.30
C ILE A 117 1.11 8.55 12.82
N PHE A 118 -0.10 8.19 13.29
CA PHE A 118 -0.78 6.93 13.03
C PHE A 118 -1.77 6.96 11.85
N ILE A 119 -2.04 8.11 11.23
CA ILE A 119 -2.94 8.15 10.05
C ILE A 119 -2.39 7.30 8.90
N LEU A 120 -1.06 7.18 8.82
CA LEU A 120 -0.44 6.29 7.86
C LEU A 120 -0.83 4.83 8.12
N GLU A 121 -0.90 4.39 9.36
CA GLU A 121 -1.30 3.03 9.73
C GLU A 121 -2.75 2.74 9.31
N ASP A 122 -3.68 3.59 9.73
CA ASP A 122 -5.10 3.43 9.42
C ASP A 122 -5.34 3.41 7.91
N PHE A 123 -4.57 4.23 7.16
CA PHE A 123 -4.61 4.24 5.71
C PHE A 123 -3.98 3.01 5.07
N VAL A 124 -2.87 2.53 5.61
CA VAL A 124 -2.22 1.33 5.09
C VAL A 124 -3.18 0.15 5.18
N LEU A 125 -3.83 -0.03 6.34
CA LEU A 125 -4.80 -1.09 6.58
C LEU A 125 -6.07 -0.91 5.75
N SER A 126 -6.68 0.28 5.78
CA SER A 126 -7.93 0.54 5.05
C SER A 126 -7.72 0.64 3.55
N GLY A 127 -6.64 1.29 3.13
CA GLY A 127 -6.28 1.49 1.73
C GLY A 127 -5.89 0.18 1.05
N SER A 128 -5.17 -0.72 1.73
CA SER A 128 -4.82 -2.02 1.17
C SER A 128 -6.05 -2.92 0.97
N THR A 129 -7.01 -2.91 1.90
CA THR A 129 -8.26 -3.68 1.77
C THR A 129 -9.17 -3.14 0.67
N ILE A 130 -9.31 -1.81 0.57
CA ILE A 130 -10.05 -1.17 -0.53
C ILE A 130 -9.37 -1.46 -1.88
N LEU A 131 -8.05 -1.32 -1.96
CA LEU A 131 -7.30 -1.57 -3.19
C LEU A 131 -7.40 -3.04 -3.61
N LEU A 132 -7.26 -3.98 -2.67
CA LEU A 132 -7.39 -5.41 -2.94
C LEU A 132 -8.80 -5.78 -3.41
N SER A 133 -9.84 -5.27 -2.75
CA SER A 133 -11.24 -5.53 -3.14
C SER A 133 -11.56 -4.97 -4.52
N LEU A 134 -11.00 -3.81 -4.87
CA LEU A 134 -11.15 -3.21 -6.18
C LEU A 134 -10.42 -4.00 -7.27
N ILE A 135 -9.20 -4.46 -7.01
CA ILE A 135 -8.46 -5.35 -7.92
C ILE A 135 -9.25 -6.65 -8.16
N LEU A 136 -9.74 -7.28 -7.09
CA LEU A 136 -10.55 -8.51 -7.18
C LEU A 136 -11.84 -8.28 -7.97
N THR A 137 -12.50 -7.14 -7.77
CA THR A 137 -13.70 -6.76 -8.52
C THR A 137 -13.39 -6.59 -10.01
N CYS A 138 -12.29 -5.91 -10.35
CA CYS A 138 -11.84 -5.77 -11.73
C CYS A 138 -11.50 -7.12 -12.37
N ILE A 139 -10.82 -8.01 -11.65
CA ILE A 139 -10.49 -9.37 -12.13
C ILE A 139 -11.76 -10.18 -12.34
N GLY A 140 -12.73 -10.11 -11.42
CA GLY A 140 -14.01 -10.84 -11.53
C GLY A 140 -14.94 -10.31 -12.62
N LEU A 141 -14.87 -9.01 -12.92
CA LEU A 141 -15.63 -8.40 -14.01
C LEU A 141 -15.01 -8.64 -15.39
N PHE A 142 -13.71 -8.94 -15.47
CA PHE A 142 -13.01 -9.11 -16.75
C PHE A 142 -13.60 -10.23 -17.64
N PRO A 143 -13.93 -11.44 -17.13
CA PRO A 143 -14.56 -12.50 -17.93
C PRO A 143 -15.94 -12.10 -18.48
N LEU A 144 -16.73 -11.34 -17.72
CA LEU A 144 -18.05 -10.84 -18.13
C LEU A 144 -17.98 -9.97 -19.40
N PHE A 145 -16.82 -9.36 -19.69
CA PHE A 145 -16.61 -8.59 -20.92
C PHE A 145 -16.14 -9.44 -22.10
N ASN A 146 -15.41 -10.53 -21.82
CA ASN A 146 -14.87 -11.41 -22.86
C ASN A 146 -15.90 -12.43 -23.36
N ASP A 147 -16.80 -12.90 -22.50
CA ASP A 147 -17.81 -13.86 -22.92
C ASP A 147 -18.91 -13.20 -23.77
N PRO A 148 -19.39 -13.87 -24.85
CA PRO A 148 -20.46 -13.37 -25.72
C PRO A 148 -21.87 -13.42 -25.08
N ILE A 149 -21.96 -13.28 -23.75
CA ILE A 149 -23.18 -13.58 -22.96
C ILE A 149 -24.23 -12.45 -23.01
N LEU A 150 -23.98 -11.32 -23.67
CA LEU A 150 -25.00 -10.28 -23.87
C LEU A 150 -25.70 -10.46 -25.23
N PRO A 151 -26.81 -11.24 -25.33
CA PRO A 151 -27.59 -11.38 -26.56
C PRO A 151 -28.20 -10.06 -27.03
N LEU A 152 -28.20 -9.03 -26.18
CA LEU A 152 -28.66 -7.68 -26.46
C LEU A 152 -27.85 -6.97 -27.57
N PHE A 153 -26.61 -7.41 -27.85
CA PHE A 153 -25.75 -6.83 -28.89
C PHE A 153 -25.64 -7.67 -30.17
N ASN A 154 -26.32 -8.81 -30.29
CA ASN A 154 -26.23 -9.67 -31.48
C ASN A 154 -26.79 -9.04 -32.76
N ASN A 155 -27.55 -7.94 -32.65
CA ASN A 155 -28.12 -7.23 -33.79
C ASN A 155 -27.26 -6.05 -34.28
N LEU A 156 -26.16 -5.70 -33.61
CA LEU A 156 -25.22 -4.70 -34.13
C LEU A 156 -24.18 -5.36 -35.04
N THR A 157 -23.76 -4.64 -36.07
CA THR A 157 -22.63 -5.05 -36.92
C THR A 157 -21.39 -5.30 -36.04
N ASN A 158 -20.63 -6.35 -36.35
CA ASN A 158 -19.47 -6.80 -35.56
C ASN A 158 -18.50 -5.65 -35.20
N ASP A 159 -18.33 -4.69 -36.10
CA ASP A 159 -17.44 -3.54 -35.90
C ASP A 159 -17.96 -2.54 -34.85
N GLN A 160 -19.28 -2.32 -34.78
CA GLN A 160 -19.86 -1.39 -33.79
C GLN A 160 -19.96 -2.01 -32.40
N ALA A 161 -20.27 -3.31 -32.32
CA ALA A 161 -20.29 -4.02 -31.04
C ALA A 161 -18.89 -4.02 -30.37
N PHE A 162 -17.82 -4.14 -31.17
CA PHE A 162 -16.44 -4.05 -30.68
C PHE A 162 -16.14 -2.65 -30.10
N LEU A 163 -16.49 -1.58 -30.83
CA LEU A 163 -16.29 -0.20 -30.39
C LEU A 163 -17.02 0.12 -29.08
N TYR A 164 -18.28 -0.29 -28.94
CA TYR A 164 -19.05 -0.07 -27.71
C TYR A 164 -18.50 -0.83 -26.50
N LYS A 165 -18.04 -2.08 -26.68
CA LYS A 165 -17.39 -2.85 -25.61
C LYS A 165 -16.11 -2.17 -25.13
N VAL A 166 -15.26 -1.75 -26.08
CA VAL A 166 -14.02 -1.03 -25.76
C VAL A 166 -14.33 0.29 -25.05
N PHE A 167 -15.31 1.06 -25.55
CA PHE A 167 -15.71 2.32 -24.94
C PHE A 167 -16.22 2.15 -23.50
N LEU A 168 -17.07 1.13 -23.25
CA LEU A 168 -17.64 0.89 -21.93
C LEU A 168 -16.59 0.41 -20.91
N VAL A 169 -15.62 -0.41 -21.35
CA VAL A 169 -14.48 -0.80 -20.52
C VAL A 169 -13.60 0.41 -20.18
N ILE A 170 -13.33 1.29 -21.14
CA ILE A 170 -12.59 2.53 -20.91
C ILE A 170 -13.35 3.42 -19.92
N LEU A 171 -14.67 3.58 -20.09
CA LEU A 171 -15.49 4.42 -19.21
C LEU A 171 -15.50 3.90 -17.77
N LEU A 172 -15.66 2.58 -17.58
CA LEU A 172 -15.60 1.96 -16.26
C LEU A 172 -14.21 2.08 -15.63
N ALA A 173 -13.15 1.82 -16.41
CA ALA A 173 -11.78 1.97 -15.94
C ALA A 173 -11.50 3.42 -15.50
N PHE A 174 -11.93 4.42 -16.28
CA PHE A 174 -11.82 5.83 -15.93
C PHE A 174 -12.65 6.19 -14.70
N GLY A 175 -13.89 5.69 -14.58
CA GLY A 175 -14.73 5.95 -13.41
C GLY A 175 -14.13 5.39 -12.12
N ILE A 176 -13.66 4.15 -12.16
CA ILE A 176 -12.98 3.52 -11.03
C ILE A 176 -11.70 4.27 -10.68
N LEU A 177 -10.89 4.60 -11.69
CA LEU A 177 -9.65 5.36 -11.49
C LEU A 177 -9.93 6.73 -10.89
N PHE A 178 -10.97 7.43 -11.36
CA PHE A 178 -11.37 8.75 -10.86
C PHE A 178 -11.83 8.71 -9.41
N ILE A 179 -12.62 7.71 -9.02
CA ILE A 179 -13.03 7.49 -7.62
C ILE A 179 -11.80 7.22 -6.74
N LEU A 180 -10.87 6.40 -7.23
CA LEU A 180 -9.65 6.05 -6.52
C LEU A 180 -8.72 7.27 -6.36
N LEU A 181 -8.63 8.11 -7.40
CA LEU A 181 -7.95 9.41 -7.41
C LEU A 181 -8.57 10.41 -6.43
N ALA A 182 -9.88 10.56 -6.44
CA ALA A 182 -10.61 11.45 -5.53
C ALA A 182 -10.44 11.00 -4.07
N SER A 183 -10.44 9.70 -3.83
CA SER A 183 -10.17 9.11 -2.52
C SER A 183 -8.72 9.34 -2.09
N LEU A 184 -7.73 9.11 -2.97
CA LEU A 184 -6.32 9.36 -2.65
C LEU A 184 -6.03 10.84 -2.42
N THR A 185 -6.55 11.74 -3.26
CA THR A 185 -6.29 13.19 -3.16
C THR A 185 -6.86 13.77 -1.86
N SER A 186 -8.12 13.46 -1.54
CA SER A 186 -8.74 13.89 -0.27
C SER A 186 -7.99 13.34 0.95
N PHE A 187 -7.49 12.12 0.86
CA PHE A 187 -6.64 11.52 1.89
C PHE A 187 -5.31 12.25 2.04
N PHE A 188 -4.54 12.41 0.96
CA PHE A 188 -3.24 13.07 0.99
C PHE A 188 -3.34 14.52 1.48
N GLN A 189 -4.43 15.21 1.13
CA GLN A 189 -4.74 16.55 1.61
C GLN A 189 -4.99 16.58 3.13
N LYS A 190 -5.54 15.50 3.71
CA LYS A 190 -5.77 15.36 5.15
C LYS A 190 -4.50 14.97 5.92
N VAL A 191 -3.62 14.16 5.31
CA VAL A 191 -2.40 13.64 5.96
C VAL A 191 -1.24 14.62 5.90
N PHE A 192 -1.05 15.27 4.76
CA PHE A 192 0.09 16.14 4.51
C PHE A 192 -0.34 17.60 4.55
N LYS A 193 -0.19 18.21 5.73
CA LYS A 193 -0.46 19.63 5.96
C LYS A 193 0.52 20.56 5.19
N ASN A 194 1.61 20.01 4.63
CA ASN A 194 2.58 20.73 3.79
C ASN A 194 2.55 20.19 2.34
N GLN A 195 1.95 20.99 1.45
CA GLN A 195 1.03 20.52 0.42
C GLN A 195 1.59 20.28 -0.99
N HIS A 196 2.82 20.63 -1.34
CA HIS A 196 3.16 20.69 -2.77
C HIS A 196 3.87 19.47 -3.37
N VAL A 197 4.68 18.75 -2.59
CA VAL A 197 5.52 17.67 -3.14
C VAL A 197 4.70 16.39 -3.36
N VAL A 198 3.84 16.05 -2.41
CA VAL A 198 3.05 14.82 -2.46
C VAL A 198 1.96 14.91 -3.52
N LEU A 199 1.35 16.08 -3.68
CA LEU A 199 0.35 16.32 -4.73
C LEU A 199 0.98 16.18 -6.12
N LYS A 200 2.17 16.75 -6.35
CA LYS A 200 2.90 16.62 -7.63
C LYS A 200 3.30 15.18 -7.92
N VAL A 201 3.76 14.43 -6.92
CA VAL A 201 4.07 13.00 -7.08
C VAL A 201 2.83 12.21 -7.45
N LEU A 202 1.68 12.52 -6.83
CA LEU A 202 0.42 11.86 -7.13
C LEU A 202 -0.10 12.20 -8.52
N GLU A 203 -0.01 13.46 -8.95
CA GLU A 203 -0.32 13.89 -10.33
C GLU A 203 0.55 13.15 -11.35
N ILE A 204 1.86 13.02 -11.08
CA ILE A 204 2.77 12.27 -11.94
C ILE A 204 2.38 10.78 -11.96
N LEU A 205 2.12 10.18 -10.80
CA LEU A 205 1.73 8.77 -10.70
C LEU A 205 0.46 8.48 -11.49
N THR A 206 -0.52 9.38 -11.40
CA THR A 206 -1.83 9.24 -12.03
C THR A 206 -1.76 9.50 -13.53
N PHE A 207 -0.92 10.45 -13.96
CA PHE A 207 -0.55 10.59 -15.36
C PHE A 207 0.05 9.29 -15.93
N PHE A 208 0.98 8.64 -15.21
CA PHE A 208 1.56 7.37 -15.64
C PHE A 208 0.55 6.23 -15.70
N VAL A 209 -0.40 6.16 -14.76
CA VAL A 209 -1.47 5.14 -14.77
C VAL A 209 -2.46 5.38 -15.92
N VAL A 210 -2.87 6.62 -16.16
CA VAL A 210 -3.74 6.97 -17.29
C VAL A 210 -3.03 6.69 -18.61
N LEU A 211 -1.76 7.06 -18.73
CA LEU A 211 -0.93 6.79 -19.89
C LEU A 211 -0.78 5.27 -20.12
N PHE A 212 -0.57 4.50 -19.05
CA PHE A 212 -0.55 3.04 -19.10
C PHE A 212 -1.85 2.46 -19.64
N LEU A 213 -3.01 2.90 -19.11
CA LEU A 213 -4.33 2.44 -19.56
C LEU A 213 -4.60 2.82 -21.03
N LEU A 214 -4.17 4.01 -21.45
CA LEU A 214 -4.27 4.46 -22.84
C LEU A 214 -3.38 3.62 -23.78
N LEU A 215 -2.16 3.32 -23.35
CA LEU A 215 -1.20 2.53 -24.14
C LEU A 215 -1.59 1.05 -24.22
N ASN A 216 -2.30 0.51 -23.22
CA ASN A 216 -2.73 -0.90 -23.22
C ASN A 216 -3.75 -1.23 -24.32
N ASN A 217 -4.39 -0.24 -24.93
CA ASN A 217 -5.27 -0.42 -26.08
C ASN A 217 -4.51 -0.65 -27.40
N LEU A 218 -3.19 -0.49 -27.42
CA LEU A 218 -2.36 -0.72 -28.60
C LEU A 218 -1.76 -2.15 -28.53
N LYS A 219 -2.17 -3.02 -29.46
CA LYS A 219 -1.84 -4.47 -29.57
C LYS A 219 -0.34 -4.88 -29.53
N LYS A 220 0.61 -3.95 -29.36
CA LYS A 220 2.07 -4.20 -29.37
C LYS A 220 2.80 -3.85 -28.07
N PHE A 221 2.09 -3.51 -26.99
CA PHE A 221 2.71 -2.82 -25.84
C PHE A 221 2.89 -3.63 -24.54
N GLU A 222 2.80 -4.97 -24.58
CA GLU A 222 2.92 -5.81 -23.38
C GLU A 222 4.27 -5.64 -22.65
N GLU A 223 5.37 -5.43 -23.38
CA GLU A 223 6.70 -5.16 -22.80
C GLU A 223 6.76 -3.79 -22.11
N ILE A 224 6.02 -2.82 -22.64
CA ILE A 224 6.01 -1.44 -22.14
C ILE A 224 5.12 -1.34 -20.89
N ALA A 225 4.05 -2.13 -20.83
CA ALA A 225 3.25 -2.28 -19.62
C ALA A 225 4.09 -2.79 -18.44
N PHE A 226 4.91 -3.81 -18.67
CA PHE A 226 5.81 -4.36 -17.64
C PHE A 226 6.80 -3.29 -17.14
N LEU A 227 7.45 -2.58 -18.07
CA LEU A 227 8.40 -1.52 -17.79
C LEU A 227 7.76 -0.38 -16.97
N ILE A 228 6.55 0.06 -17.34
CA ILE A 228 5.83 1.10 -16.61
C ILE A 228 5.46 0.64 -15.20
N SER A 229 4.94 -0.58 -15.03
CA SER A 229 4.61 -1.12 -13.70
C SER A 229 5.85 -1.20 -12.79
N GLY A 230 7.01 -1.57 -13.36
CA GLY A 230 8.27 -1.63 -12.66
C GLY A 230 8.74 -0.26 -12.20
N ILE A 231 8.70 0.73 -13.10
CA ILE A 231 9.01 2.13 -12.79
C ILE A 231 8.07 2.67 -11.70
N LEU A 232 6.77 2.39 -11.81
CA LEU A 232 5.77 2.81 -10.84
C LEU A 232 6.05 2.20 -9.45
N GLY A 233 6.36 0.91 -9.40
CA GLY A 233 6.73 0.21 -8.18
C GLY A 233 7.96 0.80 -7.50
N ILE A 234 9.01 1.10 -8.28
CA ILE A 234 10.23 1.74 -7.78
C ILE A 234 9.92 3.13 -7.23
N MET A 235 9.14 3.93 -7.96
CA MET A 235 8.72 5.27 -7.52
C MET A 235 7.91 5.23 -6.22
N LEU A 236 6.95 4.31 -6.11
CA LEU A 236 6.16 4.09 -4.90
C LEU A 236 7.03 3.67 -3.72
N SER A 237 7.97 2.73 -3.94
CA SER A 237 8.93 2.30 -2.93
C SER A 237 9.79 3.47 -2.44
N TYR A 238 10.32 4.28 -3.36
CA TYR A 238 11.11 5.46 -3.04
C TYR A 238 10.30 6.50 -2.25
N CYS A 239 9.06 6.76 -2.65
CA CYS A 239 8.16 7.66 -1.95
C CYS A 239 7.88 7.18 -0.52
N SER A 240 7.62 5.89 -0.34
CA SER A 240 7.43 5.26 0.98
C SER A 240 8.67 5.47 1.87
N GLN A 241 9.87 5.25 1.32
CA GLN A 241 11.13 5.47 2.05
C GLN A 241 11.35 6.95 2.42
N MET A 242 11.03 7.88 1.52
CA MET A 242 11.13 9.32 1.76
C MET A 242 10.20 9.78 2.88
N VAL A 243 8.93 9.33 2.85
CA VAL A 243 7.96 9.62 3.92
C VAL A 243 8.44 9.07 5.25
N PHE A 244 8.93 7.83 5.27
CA PHE A 244 9.47 7.20 6.47
C PHE A 244 10.68 7.97 7.02
N LYS A 245 11.63 8.35 6.15
CA LYS A 245 12.83 9.12 6.54
C LYS A 245 12.46 10.48 7.14
N SER A 246 11.54 11.20 6.50
CA SER A 246 11.05 12.49 6.99
C SER A 246 10.42 12.36 8.39
N LYS A 247 9.54 11.37 8.59
CA LYS A 247 8.94 11.11 9.92
C LYS A 247 9.99 10.73 10.97
N LYS A 248 10.97 9.91 10.61
CA LYS A 248 12.08 9.53 11.49
C LYS A 248 12.92 10.75 11.90
N GLU A 249 13.17 11.68 10.99
CA GLU A 249 13.90 12.93 11.28
C GLU A 249 13.08 13.87 12.17
N ALA A 250 11.77 13.98 11.95
CA ALA A 250 10.86 14.76 12.80
C ALA A 250 10.80 14.22 14.24
N LEU A 251 10.81 12.90 14.42
CA LEU A 251 10.88 12.28 15.75
C LEU A 251 12.23 12.58 16.43
N LYS A 252 13.33 12.54 15.69
CA LYS A 252 14.68 12.87 16.21
C LYS A 252 14.82 14.35 16.60
N SER A 253 14.24 15.28 15.82
CA SER A 253 14.33 16.71 16.14
C SER A 253 13.54 17.05 17.40
N HIS A 254 12.37 16.44 17.60
CA HIS A 254 11.60 16.60 18.84
C HIS A 254 12.39 16.14 20.07
N HIS A 255 13.17 15.06 19.94
CA HIS A 255 14.02 14.57 21.03
C HIS A 255 15.13 15.57 21.41
N ARG A 256 15.79 16.21 20.44
CA ARG A 256 16.83 17.20 20.75
C ARG A 256 16.28 18.40 21.51
N PHE A 257 15.03 18.77 21.25
CA PHE A 257 14.38 19.91 21.91
C PHE A 257 14.02 19.63 23.38
N ILE A 258 13.79 18.38 23.77
CA ILE A 258 13.46 18.00 25.15
C ILE A 258 14.71 17.92 26.04
N LEU A 259 15.90 17.75 25.45
CA LEU A 259 17.18 17.66 26.17
C LEU A 259 17.89 19.00 26.39
N LEU A 260 17.39 20.08 25.79
CA LEU A 260 17.90 21.45 25.94
C LEU A 260 16.99 22.25 26.87
#